data_AF-A0A662BFK2-F1
#
_entry.id   AF-A0A662BFK2-F1
#
_cell.length_a   1.000
_cell.length_b   1.000
_cell.length_c   1.000
_cell.angle_alpha   90.00
_cell.angle_beta   90.00
_cell.angle_gamma   90.00
#
_symmetry.space_group_name_H-M   'P 1'
#
loop_
_entity.id
_entity.type
_entity.pdbx_description
1 polymer ?
#
loop_
_entity_poly.entity_id
_entity_poly.type
_entity_poly.pdbx_seq_one_letter_code
_entity_poly.pdbx_strand_id
1 'polypeptide(L)'
;NIPDAFETFNTVKQLAPIAKNTNGKFSLDFKFSTDLDYYLSPVYKTLNGKGRFQSENIKLKDVESLTKLAELTKWKKLANPSLKNIDLKFEIKNGNIKVDPTKMKMGKSEFEFGGTQGIDQKIDYDLKMKIPRDELGGSINKVVDNLFAKTGKEIDIAKNIQINAKVVGTVTDPKVRLAGSKDGGVKDEIKEEIGAEAKKLIGDVDKEAQKLIAEAEKEVEKIKAEAKKAGDKLVVEADKQADKLKDEADKKAKQLVGEADKQAAKLLSDAKNPITKIAAKKSGELLKKEAKKSADKLNVEADKNAKKIHNEAQTKADKLNVEADKKSDKLLDNAKVKAEKLKSDADNKADNL
;
A
#
# COMPACT_ATOMS: atom_id res chain seq x y z
N ASN A 1 17.48 46.33 10.77
CA ASN A 1 17.67 45.12 9.92
C ASN A 1 18.48 44.09 10.75
N ILE A 2 18.91 42.93 10.22
CA ILE A 2 19.66 41.94 11.03
C ILE A 2 20.97 42.53 11.63
N PRO A 3 21.83 43.22 10.84
CA PRO A 3 23.02 43.88 11.37
C PRO A 3 22.74 44.89 12.50
N ASP A 4 21.76 45.78 12.33
CA ASP A 4 21.44 46.79 13.35
C ASP A 4 20.95 46.13 14.64
N ALA A 5 20.14 45.07 14.52
CA ALA A 5 19.61 44.34 15.67
C ALA A 5 20.73 43.61 16.43
N PHE A 6 21.71 43.06 15.72
CA PHE A 6 22.90 42.49 16.34
C PHE A 6 23.67 43.54 17.11
N GLU A 7 23.93 44.73 16.54
CA GLU A 7 24.71 45.76 17.24
C GLU A 7 23.98 46.38 18.44
N THR A 8 22.66 46.55 18.33
CA THR A 8 21.84 47.24 19.33
C THR A 8 21.47 46.36 20.52
N PHE A 9 21.21 45.06 20.29
CA PHE A 9 20.65 44.18 21.33
C PHE A 9 21.67 43.11 21.77
N ASN A 10 22.18 43.26 22.99
CA ASN A 10 23.07 42.26 23.61
C ASN A 10 22.46 40.85 23.68
N THR A 11 21.12 40.76 23.79
CA THR A 11 20.39 39.50 23.73
C THR A 11 20.57 38.78 22.39
N VAL A 12 20.57 39.52 21.27
CA VAL A 12 20.84 38.98 19.93
C VAL A 12 22.30 38.54 19.82
N LYS A 13 23.24 39.33 20.37
CA LYS A 13 24.67 38.96 20.41
C LYS A 13 24.91 37.64 21.13
N GLN A 14 24.22 37.41 22.25
CA GLN A 14 24.37 36.21 23.07
C GLN A 14 23.61 35.00 22.50
N LEU A 15 22.37 35.18 22.05
CA LEU A 15 21.51 34.07 21.61
C LEU A 15 21.76 33.64 20.16
N ALA A 16 22.14 34.57 19.28
CA ALA A 16 22.34 34.30 17.87
C ALA A 16 23.62 34.97 17.32
N PRO A 17 24.83 34.55 17.74
CA PRO A 17 26.08 35.12 17.26
C PRO A 17 26.25 35.08 15.73
N ILE A 18 25.57 34.13 15.06
CA ILE A 18 25.52 34.01 13.60
C ILE A 18 24.96 35.28 12.92
N ALA A 19 24.15 36.09 13.62
CA ALA A 19 23.59 37.33 13.10
C ALA A 19 24.65 38.36 12.71
N LYS A 20 25.85 38.32 13.33
CA LYS A 20 27.02 39.13 12.94
C LYS A 20 27.36 38.99 11.46
N ASN A 21 27.25 37.76 10.99
CA ASN A 21 27.66 37.32 9.66
C ASN A 21 26.47 37.20 8.70
N THR A 22 25.36 37.85 9.04
CA THR A 22 24.07 37.68 8.38
C THR A 22 23.49 39.05 7.99
N ASN A 23 23.13 39.20 6.71
CA ASN A 23 22.50 40.41 6.20
C ASN A 23 21.09 40.10 5.67
N GLY A 24 20.12 40.92 6.05
CA GLY A 24 18.72 40.75 5.63
C GLY A 24 17.74 41.58 6.46
N LYS A 25 16.48 41.59 6.02
CA LYS A 25 15.36 42.09 6.81
C LYS A 25 14.70 40.91 7.51
N PHE A 26 14.21 41.10 8.72
CA PHE A 26 13.53 40.06 9.48
C PHE A 26 12.36 40.65 10.26
N SER A 27 11.42 39.78 10.60
CA SER A 27 10.36 40.02 11.55
C SER A 27 10.49 39.01 12.68
N LEU A 28 10.33 39.44 13.92
CA LEU A 28 10.42 38.59 15.10
C LEU A 28 9.23 38.87 16.01
N ASP A 29 8.42 37.84 16.25
CA ASP A 29 7.50 37.79 17.38
C ASP A 29 8.18 36.97 18.48
N PHE A 30 8.41 37.57 19.64
CA PHE A 30 9.12 36.90 20.74
C PHE A 30 8.51 37.29 22.08
N LYS A 31 8.02 36.27 22.79
CA LYS A 31 7.52 36.39 24.16
C LYS A 31 8.45 35.63 25.08
N PHE A 32 8.98 36.28 26.09
CA PHE A 32 9.89 35.67 27.03
C PHE A 32 9.68 36.17 28.46
N SER A 33 10.15 35.37 29.41
CA SER A 33 10.25 35.66 30.82
C SER A 33 11.65 35.25 31.29
N THR A 34 12.25 36.05 32.16
CA THR A 34 13.57 35.80 32.73
C THR A 34 13.66 36.50 34.08
N ASP A 35 14.44 35.93 34.98
CA ASP A 35 14.85 36.65 36.18
C ASP A 35 15.81 37.77 35.80
N LEU A 36 15.85 38.81 36.61
CA LEU A 36 16.82 39.90 36.49
C LEU A 36 17.82 39.80 37.65
N ASP A 37 19.08 40.11 37.37
CA ASP A 37 20.10 40.23 38.41
C ASP A 37 20.03 41.58 39.14
N TYR A 38 20.95 41.80 40.08
CA TYR A 38 21.06 43.05 40.84
C TYR A 38 21.27 44.29 39.95
N TYR A 39 21.85 44.12 38.75
CA TYR A 39 22.06 45.18 37.77
C TYR A 39 20.89 45.32 36.80
N LEU A 40 19.73 44.70 37.11
CA LEU A 40 18.55 44.62 36.25
C LEU A 40 18.84 43.99 34.88
N SER A 41 19.88 43.16 34.79
CA SER A 41 20.25 42.45 33.58
C SER A 41 19.58 41.08 33.52
N PRO A 42 19.08 40.64 32.35
CA PRO A 42 18.49 39.30 32.18
C PRO A 42 19.42 38.17 32.61
N VAL A 43 18.97 37.33 33.54
CA VAL A 43 19.62 36.07 33.89
C VAL A 43 19.28 35.02 32.83
N TYR A 44 20.06 35.03 31.75
CA TYR A 44 19.93 34.18 30.58
C TYR A 44 19.64 32.68 30.83
N LYS A 45 20.15 32.08 31.91
CA LYS A 45 19.89 30.68 32.27
C LYS A 45 18.44 30.42 32.72
N THR A 46 17.73 31.44 33.15
CA THR A 46 16.32 31.37 33.58
C THR A 46 15.35 31.75 32.46
N LEU A 47 15.89 32.07 31.28
CA LEU A 47 15.10 32.57 30.17
C LEU A 47 14.20 31.45 29.63
N ASN A 48 12.90 31.72 29.63
CA ASN A 48 11.87 30.89 29.05
C ASN A 48 11.09 31.73 28.04
N GLY A 49 10.85 31.21 26.84
CA GLY A 49 10.16 31.99 25.82
C GLY A 49 9.78 31.20 24.59
N LYS A 50 8.91 31.78 23.77
CA LYS A 50 8.56 31.26 22.45
C LYS A 50 8.63 32.39 21.46
N GLY A 51 9.14 32.10 20.28
CA GLY A 51 9.20 33.08 19.21
C GLY A 51 9.08 32.48 17.83
N ARG A 52 8.74 33.36 16.89
CA ARG A 52 8.67 33.09 15.46
C ARG A 52 9.51 34.14 14.74
N PHE A 53 10.53 33.67 14.05
CA PHE A 53 11.42 34.47 13.22
C PHE A 53 11.06 34.26 11.76
N GLN A 54 10.82 35.35 11.02
CA GLN A 54 10.47 35.30 9.61
C GLN A 54 11.39 36.19 8.80
N SER A 55 11.79 35.72 7.61
CA SER A 55 12.54 36.53 6.66
C SER A 55 12.32 36.05 5.23
N GLU A 56 12.15 36.99 4.30
CA GLU A 56 12.02 36.68 2.87
C GLU A 56 13.36 36.36 2.20
N ASN A 57 14.43 37.04 2.61
CA ASN A 57 15.76 36.87 2.03
C ASN A 57 16.86 37.23 3.04
N ILE A 58 17.73 36.26 3.29
CA ILE A 58 18.90 36.39 4.14
C ILE A 58 20.14 35.97 3.35
N LYS A 59 21.22 36.74 3.46
CA LYS A 59 22.55 36.38 2.97
C LYS A 59 23.46 36.11 4.16
N LEU A 60 24.06 34.93 4.21
CA LEU A 60 25.08 34.61 5.20
C LEU A 60 26.46 34.72 4.55
N LYS A 61 27.44 35.20 5.30
CA LYS A 61 28.82 35.39 4.86
C LYS A 61 29.78 34.88 5.93
N ASP A 62 30.74 34.04 5.55
CA ASP A 62 31.81 33.58 6.44
C ASP A 62 31.29 32.90 7.74
N VAL A 63 30.22 32.11 7.65
CA VAL A 63 29.72 31.31 8.78
C VAL A 63 30.52 30.01 8.85
N GLU A 64 31.25 29.80 9.94
CA GLU A 64 32.23 28.71 10.06
C GLU A 64 31.64 27.30 9.85
N SER A 65 30.46 27.02 10.41
CA SER A 65 29.78 25.73 10.20
C SER A 65 29.40 25.50 8.74
N LEU A 66 29.00 26.56 8.03
CA LEU A 66 28.65 26.49 6.61
C LEU A 66 29.90 26.41 5.72
N THR A 67 31.00 27.06 6.11
CA THR A 67 32.30 26.94 5.45
C THR A 67 32.86 25.52 5.58
N LYS A 68 32.89 24.96 6.80
CA LYS A 68 33.28 23.56 7.04
C LYS A 68 32.39 22.59 6.25
N LEU A 69 31.08 22.84 6.19
CA LEU A 69 30.16 22.05 5.37
C LEU A 69 30.43 22.22 3.86
N ALA A 70 30.76 23.42 3.39
CA ALA A 70 31.13 23.69 2.00
C ALA A 70 32.41 22.96 1.59
N GLU A 71 33.37 22.81 2.50
CA GLU A 71 34.62 22.06 2.30
C GLU A 71 34.36 20.56 2.24
N LEU A 72 33.62 20.02 3.22
CA LEU A 72 33.24 18.60 3.26
C LEU A 72 32.46 18.20 2.01
N THR A 73 31.49 19.02 1.62
CA THR A 73 30.67 18.78 0.42
C THR A 73 31.36 19.18 -0.87
N LYS A 74 32.41 20.01 -0.83
CA LYS A 74 32.97 20.72 -2.00
C LYS A 74 31.94 21.58 -2.75
N TRP A 75 30.83 21.96 -2.10
CA TRP A 75 29.80 22.81 -2.67
C TRP A 75 30.00 24.26 -2.25
N LYS A 76 30.73 25.02 -3.08
CA LYS A 76 31.11 26.42 -2.80
C LYS A 76 29.94 27.35 -2.49
N LYS A 77 28.72 27.05 -2.97
CA LYS A 77 27.51 27.85 -2.70
C LYS A 77 27.12 27.86 -1.22
N LEU A 78 27.53 26.86 -0.43
CA LEU A 78 27.27 26.81 1.01
C LEU A 78 28.11 27.81 1.81
N ALA A 79 29.25 28.27 1.30
CA ALA A 79 30.11 29.20 2.06
C ALA A 79 29.47 30.59 2.22
N ASN A 80 28.70 31.02 1.20
CA ASN A 80 28.00 32.31 1.20
C ASN A 80 26.55 32.16 0.69
N PRO A 81 25.69 31.46 1.46
CA PRO A 81 24.37 31.09 0.98
C PRO A 81 23.40 32.27 1.06
N SER A 82 22.49 32.32 0.08
CA SER A 82 21.32 33.21 0.11
C SER A 82 20.07 32.36 0.31
N LEU A 83 19.48 32.48 1.49
CA LEU A 83 18.31 31.72 1.92
C LEU A 83 17.06 32.57 1.76
N LYS A 84 15.99 31.95 1.26
CA LYS A 84 14.69 32.58 1.04
C LYS A 84 13.58 31.85 1.79
N ASN A 85 12.52 32.59 2.10
CA ASN A 85 11.28 32.09 2.71
C ASN A 85 11.53 31.35 4.03
N ILE A 86 12.18 32.02 4.97
CA ILE A 86 12.49 31.47 6.30
C ILE A 86 11.32 31.77 7.23
N ASP A 87 10.82 30.74 7.90
CA ASP A 87 9.76 30.83 8.91
C ASP A 87 10.09 29.91 10.09
N LEU A 88 11.00 30.36 10.94
CA LEU A 88 11.57 29.59 12.05
C LEU A 88 10.72 29.76 13.30
N LYS A 89 10.31 28.64 13.90
CA LYS A 89 9.70 28.62 15.23
C LYS A 89 10.72 28.12 16.23
N PHE A 90 10.85 28.82 17.35
CA PHE A 90 11.76 28.43 18.41
C PHE A 90 11.11 28.56 19.79
N GLU A 91 11.54 27.69 20.70
CA GLU A 91 11.16 27.69 22.11
C GLU A 91 12.42 27.69 22.96
N ILE A 92 12.46 28.53 23.99
CA ILE A 92 13.54 28.60 24.95
C ILE A 92 13.02 28.06 26.27
N LYS A 93 13.73 27.07 26.83
CA LYS A 93 13.47 26.52 28.16
C LYS A 93 14.73 26.54 29.00
N ASN A 94 14.72 27.29 30.10
CA ASN A 94 15.86 27.43 31.01
C ASN A 94 17.16 27.76 30.25
N GLY A 95 17.09 28.74 29.35
CA GLY A 95 18.20 29.15 28.50
C GLY A 95 18.58 28.18 27.36
N ASN A 96 17.91 27.04 27.21
CA ASN A 96 18.12 26.15 26.06
C ASN A 96 17.11 26.46 24.97
N ILE A 97 17.62 26.86 23.81
CA ILE A 97 16.87 27.16 22.61
C ILE A 97 16.64 25.86 21.84
N LYS A 98 15.41 25.57 21.48
CA LYS A 98 15.01 24.52 20.55
C LYS A 98 14.38 25.16 19.34
N VAL A 99 14.85 24.80 18.15
CA VAL A 99 14.32 25.24 16.86
C VAL A 99 13.62 24.07 16.20
N ASP A 100 12.35 24.27 15.84
CA ASP A 100 11.58 23.25 15.13
C ASP A 100 12.07 23.11 13.68
N PRO A 101 12.06 21.88 13.10
CA PRO A 101 12.46 21.65 11.73
C PRO A 101 11.72 22.58 10.75
N THR A 102 12.48 23.46 10.11
CA THR A 102 11.97 24.53 9.26
C THR A 102 12.57 24.42 7.86
N LYS A 103 11.70 24.44 6.85
CA LYS A 103 12.10 24.42 5.45
C LYS A 103 12.43 25.82 4.94
N MET A 104 13.49 25.93 4.15
CA MET A 104 13.96 27.15 3.51
C MET A 104 14.50 26.83 2.11
N LYS A 105 14.61 27.84 1.25
CA LYS A 105 15.08 27.67 -0.14
C LYS A 105 16.41 28.37 -0.36
N MET A 106 17.33 27.72 -1.06
CA MET A 106 18.59 28.30 -1.54
C MET A 106 18.73 28.06 -3.03
N GLY A 107 18.43 29.07 -3.84
CA GLY A 107 18.32 28.86 -5.30
C GLY A 107 17.20 27.87 -5.63
N LYS A 108 17.53 26.79 -6.35
CA LYS A 108 16.62 25.66 -6.64
C LYS A 108 16.62 24.56 -5.57
N SER A 109 17.52 24.65 -4.58
CA SER A 109 17.71 23.62 -3.56
C SER A 109 16.80 23.87 -2.35
N GLU A 110 16.32 22.79 -1.73
CA GLU A 110 15.53 22.84 -0.51
C GLU A 110 16.40 22.45 0.69
N PHE A 111 16.24 23.21 1.77
CA PHE A 111 16.98 23.03 3.02
C PHE A 111 15.99 22.88 4.16
N GLU A 112 16.28 21.99 5.09
CA GLU A 112 15.55 21.85 6.35
C GLU A 112 16.56 21.97 7.49
N PHE A 113 16.31 22.90 8.41
CA PHE A 113 17.14 23.15 9.57
C PHE A 113 16.31 22.97 10.85
N GLY A 114 16.88 22.28 11.82
CA GLY A 114 16.32 22.19 13.17
C GLY A 114 17.40 21.82 14.17
N GLY A 115 17.05 21.86 15.46
CA GLY A 115 17.92 21.36 16.51
C GLY A 115 17.87 22.19 17.79
N THR A 116 18.94 22.16 18.56
CA THR A 116 19.04 22.78 19.88
C THR A 116 20.33 23.56 20.06
N GLN A 117 20.25 24.65 20.81
CA GLN A 117 21.39 25.46 21.22
C GLN A 117 21.23 25.85 22.69
N GLY A 118 22.25 25.59 23.49
CA GLY A 118 22.34 26.11 24.84
C GLY A 118 22.83 27.55 24.85
N ILE A 119 22.46 28.30 25.89
CA ILE A 119 23.02 29.65 26.14
C ILE A 119 24.52 29.62 26.40
N ASP A 120 25.05 28.45 26.76
CA ASP A 120 26.48 28.15 26.87
C ASP A 120 27.14 27.95 25.50
N GLN A 121 26.44 28.30 24.42
CA GLN A 121 26.87 28.20 23.02
C GLN A 121 27.09 26.77 22.54
N LYS A 122 26.68 25.74 23.30
CA LYS A 122 26.68 24.36 22.79
C LYS A 122 25.57 24.20 21.76
N ILE A 123 25.90 23.59 20.62
CA ILE A 123 24.96 23.38 19.52
C ILE A 123 24.82 21.89 19.21
N ASP A 124 23.61 21.49 18.86
CA ASP A 124 23.27 20.22 18.23
C ASP A 124 22.21 20.52 17.15
N TYR A 125 22.67 20.64 15.90
CA TYR A 125 21.82 20.98 14.76
C TYR A 125 21.78 19.88 13.72
N ASP A 126 20.59 19.66 13.19
CA ASP A 126 20.31 18.78 12.07
C ASP A 126 20.01 19.63 10.82
N LEU A 127 20.75 19.36 9.77
CA LEU A 127 20.60 19.97 8.45
C LEU A 127 20.26 18.88 7.45
N LYS A 128 19.17 19.04 6.70
CA LYS A 128 18.87 18.21 5.54
C LYS A 128 18.83 19.08 4.30
N MET A 129 19.52 18.66 3.25
CA MET A 129 19.66 19.45 2.03
C MET A 129 19.25 18.59 0.86
N LYS A 130 18.21 18.98 0.14
CA LYS A 130 17.80 18.35 -1.12
C LYS A 130 18.26 19.23 -2.27
N ILE A 131 19.29 18.77 -2.97
CA ILE A 131 20.06 19.57 -3.92
C ILE A 131 19.89 18.99 -5.31
N PRO A 132 19.35 19.75 -6.27
CA PRO A 132 19.34 19.37 -7.66
C PRO A 132 20.74 19.12 -8.20
N ARG A 133 20.91 18.13 -9.07
CA ARG A 133 22.24 17.74 -9.58
C ARG A 133 22.92 18.83 -10.43
N ASP A 134 22.13 19.68 -11.08
CA ASP A 134 22.61 20.86 -11.81
C ASP A 134 23.19 21.94 -10.87
N GLU A 135 22.76 21.96 -9.60
CA GLU A 135 23.25 22.87 -8.56
C GLU A 135 24.51 22.34 -7.85
N LEU A 136 24.77 21.02 -7.94
CA LEU A 136 25.92 20.37 -7.34
C LEU A 136 27.23 20.71 -8.07
N GLY A 137 28.31 20.78 -7.29
CA GLY A 137 29.64 21.01 -7.85
C GLY A 137 30.12 19.83 -8.70
N GLY A 138 30.95 20.11 -9.72
CA GLY A 138 31.51 19.07 -10.61
C GLY A 138 32.28 17.95 -9.90
N SER A 139 32.78 18.19 -8.68
CA SER A 139 33.41 17.15 -7.85
C SER A 139 32.41 16.15 -7.27
N ILE A 140 31.23 16.60 -6.84
CA ILE A 140 30.15 15.70 -6.39
C ILE A 140 29.60 14.97 -7.61
N ASN A 141 29.35 15.66 -8.73
CA ASN A 141 28.86 15.01 -9.94
C ASN A 141 29.80 13.90 -10.41
N LYS A 142 31.12 14.07 -10.34
CA LYS A 142 32.09 12.99 -10.60
C LYS A 142 32.03 11.84 -9.61
N VAL A 143 31.76 12.09 -8.33
CA VAL A 143 31.58 11.02 -7.34
C VAL A 143 30.34 10.20 -7.68
N VAL A 144 29.26 10.90 -7.98
CA VAL A 144 27.96 10.37 -8.40
C VAL A 144 28.11 9.59 -9.71
N ASP A 145 28.78 10.15 -10.72
CA ASP A 145 29.10 9.49 -11.99
C ASP A 145 29.98 8.26 -11.81
N ASN A 146 30.98 8.30 -10.91
CA ASN A 146 31.84 7.14 -10.66
C ASN A 146 31.12 6.02 -9.88
N LEU A 147 30.13 6.38 -9.07
CA LEU A 147 29.24 5.43 -8.43
C LEU A 147 28.31 4.82 -9.50
N PHE A 148 27.63 5.66 -10.28
CA PHE A 148 26.74 5.21 -11.36
C PHE A 148 27.43 4.47 -12.50
N ALA A 149 28.69 4.79 -12.81
CA ALA A 149 29.47 4.07 -13.82
C ALA A 149 29.83 2.65 -13.39
N LYS A 150 29.82 2.36 -12.07
CA LYS A 150 29.97 1.01 -11.54
C LYS A 150 28.66 0.26 -11.43
N THR A 151 27.53 0.97 -11.33
CA THR A 151 26.22 0.39 -11.02
C THR A 151 25.24 0.37 -12.21
N GLY A 152 25.52 1.14 -13.28
CA GLY A 152 25.12 0.78 -14.64
C GLY A 152 23.74 1.21 -15.15
N LYS A 153 23.04 2.20 -14.55
CA LYS A 153 21.94 2.97 -15.20
C LYS A 153 21.43 4.18 -14.40
N GLU A 154 20.94 5.20 -15.13
CA GLU A 154 20.32 6.42 -14.59
C GLU A 154 18.96 6.14 -13.91
N ILE A 155 18.85 6.50 -12.63
CA ILE A 155 17.61 6.49 -11.84
C ILE A 155 17.32 7.92 -11.36
N ASP A 156 16.10 8.22 -10.94
CA ASP A 156 15.60 9.56 -10.52
C ASP A 156 16.39 10.24 -9.38
N ILE A 157 17.24 9.50 -8.67
CA ILE A 157 18.31 10.02 -7.78
C ILE A 157 19.23 10.99 -8.56
N ALA A 158 19.31 10.83 -9.88
CA ALA A 158 20.01 11.73 -10.79
C ALA A 158 19.46 13.15 -10.79
N LYS A 159 18.22 13.39 -10.35
CA LYS A 159 17.63 14.74 -10.34
C LYS A 159 17.97 15.51 -9.07
N ASN A 160 17.86 14.90 -7.90
CA ASN A 160 18.14 15.54 -6.62
C ASN A 160 18.86 14.60 -5.67
N ILE A 161 19.88 15.11 -4.99
CA ILE A 161 20.66 14.39 -3.98
C ILE A 161 20.34 15.00 -2.61
N GLN A 162 19.99 14.16 -1.65
CA GLN A 162 19.74 14.48 -0.27
C GLN A 162 21.02 14.25 0.56
N ILE A 163 21.58 15.34 1.06
CA ILE A 163 22.73 15.32 1.96
C ILE A 163 22.26 15.75 3.34
N ASN A 164 22.41 14.87 4.33
CA ASN A 164 22.13 15.19 5.72
C ASN A 164 23.45 15.51 6.44
N ALA A 165 23.45 16.56 7.26
CA ALA A 165 24.59 16.98 8.04
C ALA A 165 24.18 17.25 9.47
N LYS A 166 25.10 16.94 10.39
CA LYS A 166 24.98 17.25 11.80
C LYS A 166 26.07 18.23 12.21
N VAL A 167 25.68 19.28 12.91
CA VAL A 167 26.60 20.30 13.44
C VAL A 167 26.53 20.23 14.96
N VAL A 168 27.63 19.80 15.58
CA VAL A 168 27.75 19.69 17.04
C VAL A 168 28.95 20.50 17.54
N GLY A 169 29.10 20.73 18.84
CA GLY A 169 30.22 21.47 19.41
C GLY A 169 29.78 22.82 19.94
N THR A 170 30.52 23.89 19.64
CA THR A 170 30.15 25.24 20.06
C THR A 170 29.90 26.16 18.86
N VAL A 171 29.20 27.28 19.06
CA VAL A 171 28.99 28.29 18.00
C VAL A 171 30.32 28.81 17.43
N THR A 172 31.37 28.90 18.25
CA THR A 172 32.70 29.39 17.87
C THR A 172 33.65 28.30 17.37
N ASP A 173 33.40 27.04 17.68
CA ASP A 173 34.11 25.89 17.11
C ASP A 173 33.11 24.77 16.79
N PRO A 174 32.42 24.88 15.65
CA PRO A 174 31.46 23.87 15.22
C PRO A 174 32.21 22.68 14.62
N LYS A 175 31.84 21.47 15.06
CA LYS A 175 32.21 20.20 14.45
C LYS A 175 31.09 19.75 13.54
N VAL A 176 31.35 19.85 12.23
CA VAL A 176 30.40 19.46 11.18
C VAL A 176 30.72 18.03 10.74
N ARG A 177 29.70 17.18 10.67
CA ARG A 177 29.79 15.83 10.11
C ARG A 177 28.60 15.57 9.19
N LEU A 178 28.79 14.76 8.16
CA LEU A 178 27.67 14.23 7.37
C LEU A 178 27.03 13.07 8.15
N ALA A 179 25.70 12.96 8.10
CA ALA A 179 24.96 12.04 8.99
C ALA A 179 25.32 10.58 8.72
N GLY A 180 25.53 10.23 7.44
CA GLY A 180 25.84 8.90 6.94
C GLY A 180 27.32 8.54 6.85
N SER A 181 28.21 9.36 7.41
CA SER A 181 29.65 9.12 7.33
C SER A 181 30.31 9.07 8.70
N LYS A 182 31.05 7.99 8.98
CA LYS A 182 31.98 7.93 10.13
C LYS A 182 33.18 8.88 9.94
N ASP A 183 33.58 9.11 8.69
CA ASP A 183 34.75 9.93 8.30
C ASP A 183 34.38 11.25 7.57
N GLY A 184 33.09 11.62 7.53
CA GLY A 184 32.62 12.90 6.97
C GLY A 184 32.60 13.05 5.44
N GLY A 185 32.76 11.97 4.66
CA GLY A 185 32.83 12.02 3.20
C GLY A 185 31.48 11.96 2.49
N VAL A 186 31.23 12.89 1.56
CA VAL A 186 30.01 12.94 0.70
C VAL A 186 29.71 11.59 0.01
N LYS A 187 30.74 10.80 -0.28
CA LYS A 187 30.60 9.49 -0.94
C LYS A 187 29.70 8.53 -0.15
N ASP A 188 29.82 8.49 1.18
CA ASP A 188 29.08 7.53 2.00
C ASP A 188 27.64 8.01 2.23
N GLU A 189 27.43 9.33 2.34
CA GLU A 189 26.08 9.91 2.36
C GLU A 189 25.31 9.59 1.07
N ILE A 190 25.97 9.74 -0.09
CA ILE A 190 25.35 9.41 -1.39
C ILE A 190 25.04 7.91 -1.47
N LYS A 191 25.91 7.03 -0.97
CA LYS A 191 25.63 5.59 -0.90
C LYS A 191 24.46 5.25 0.01
N GLU A 192 24.35 5.91 1.15
CA GLU A 192 23.24 5.69 2.08
C GLU A 192 21.91 6.15 1.47
N GLU A 193 21.89 7.30 0.81
CA GLU A 193 20.73 7.78 0.07
C GLU A 193 20.32 6.82 -1.05
N ILE A 194 21.30 6.36 -1.84
CA ILE A 194 21.08 5.35 -2.89
C ILE A 194 20.48 4.07 -2.30
N GLY A 195 21.03 3.57 -1.18
CA GLY A 195 20.52 2.39 -0.50
C GLY A 195 19.13 2.60 0.11
N ALA A 196 18.81 3.81 0.57
CA ALA A 196 17.48 4.15 1.07
C ALA A 196 16.44 4.18 -0.06
N GLU A 197 16.79 4.75 -1.21
CA GLU A 197 15.90 4.77 -2.38
C GLU A 197 15.74 3.36 -2.99
N ALA A 198 16.80 2.54 -3.00
CA ALA A 198 16.74 1.13 -3.39
C ALA A 198 15.75 0.34 -2.52
N LYS A 199 15.85 0.49 -1.19
CA LYS A 199 14.92 -0.14 -0.24
C LYS A 199 13.49 0.33 -0.44
N LYS A 200 13.30 1.62 -0.72
CA LYS A 200 11.98 2.19 -0.97
C LYS A 200 11.38 1.66 -2.27
N LEU A 201 12.16 1.56 -3.34
CA LEU A 201 11.74 0.96 -4.61
C LEU A 201 11.27 -0.49 -4.40
N ILE A 202 12.07 -1.31 -3.70
CA ILE A 202 11.70 -2.69 -3.37
C ILE A 202 10.41 -2.71 -2.53
N GLY A 203 10.32 -1.88 -1.50
CA GLY A 203 9.15 -1.82 -0.62
C GLY A 203 7.86 -1.39 -1.31
N ASP A 204 7.93 -0.49 -2.29
CA ASP A 204 6.76 -0.06 -3.07
C ASP A 204 6.34 -1.13 -4.07
N VAL A 205 7.30 -1.80 -4.73
CA VAL A 205 7.02 -2.93 -5.62
C VAL A 205 6.47 -4.13 -4.85
N ASP A 206 6.94 -4.39 -3.64
CA ASP A 206 6.39 -5.45 -2.78
C ASP A 206 4.90 -5.22 -2.47
N LYS A 207 4.50 -3.98 -2.18
CA LYS A 207 3.10 -3.63 -1.96
C LYS A 207 2.28 -3.82 -3.24
N GLU A 208 2.82 -3.43 -4.39
CA GLU A 208 2.15 -3.61 -5.68
C GLU A 208 1.97 -5.09 -6.04
N ALA A 209 3.02 -5.90 -5.84
CA ALA A 209 3.00 -7.35 -6.00
C ALA A 209 1.96 -8.02 -5.08
N GLN A 210 1.90 -7.63 -3.80
CA GLN A 210 0.88 -8.12 -2.86
C GLN A 210 -0.53 -7.72 -3.29
N LYS A 211 -0.72 -6.49 -3.76
CA LYS A 211 -2.02 -6.01 -4.24
C LYS A 211 -2.49 -6.82 -5.45
N LEU A 212 -1.60 -7.11 -6.39
CA LEU A 212 -1.90 -7.93 -7.57
C LEU A 212 -2.37 -9.34 -7.18
N ILE A 213 -1.69 -9.98 -6.22
CA ILE A 213 -2.10 -11.30 -5.70
C ILE A 213 -3.44 -11.21 -4.99
N ALA A 214 -3.66 -10.20 -4.14
CA ALA A 214 -4.91 -10.04 -3.41
C ALA A 214 -6.12 -9.77 -4.34
N GLU A 215 -5.92 -9.03 -5.44
CA GLU A 215 -6.94 -8.84 -6.46
C GLU A 215 -7.26 -10.14 -7.21
N ALA A 216 -6.24 -10.95 -7.51
CA ALA A 216 -6.40 -12.26 -8.10
C ALA A 216 -7.18 -13.22 -7.19
N GLU A 217 -6.88 -13.26 -5.89
CA GLU A 217 -7.60 -14.09 -4.91
C GLU A 217 -9.09 -13.72 -4.82
N LYS A 218 -9.42 -12.41 -4.87
CA LYS A 218 -10.82 -11.96 -4.90
C LYS A 218 -11.57 -12.42 -6.15
N GLU A 219 -10.91 -12.40 -7.31
CA GLU A 219 -11.50 -12.92 -8.55
C GLU A 219 -11.66 -14.44 -8.52
N VAL A 220 -10.70 -15.16 -7.93
CA VAL A 220 -10.82 -16.60 -7.67
C VAL A 220 -12.05 -16.92 -6.83
N GLU A 221 -12.28 -16.21 -5.73
CA GLU A 221 -13.45 -16.43 -4.88
C GLU A 221 -14.76 -16.24 -5.66
N LYS A 222 -14.85 -15.19 -6.49
CA LYS A 222 -16.03 -14.95 -7.33
C LYS A 222 -16.26 -16.08 -8.33
N ILE A 223 -15.22 -16.49 -9.06
CA ILE A 223 -15.31 -17.56 -10.06
C ILE A 223 -15.81 -18.86 -9.42
N LYS A 224 -15.27 -19.24 -8.26
CA LYS A 224 -15.70 -20.45 -7.53
C LYS A 224 -17.13 -20.33 -7.01
N ALA A 225 -17.51 -19.18 -6.47
CA ALA A 225 -18.86 -18.93 -5.98
C ALA A 225 -19.91 -18.98 -7.10
N GLU A 226 -19.62 -18.38 -8.26
CA GLU A 226 -20.50 -18.41 -9.42
C GLU A 226 -20.66 -19.82 -10.00
N ALA A 227 -19.56 -20.58 -10.10
CA ALA A 227 -19.59 -21.96 -10.57
C ALA A 227 -20.42 -22.87 -9.65
N LYS A 228 -20.21 -22.76 -8.32
CA LYS A 228 -21.00 -23.48 -7.33
C LYS A 228 -22.49 -23.15 -7.43
N LYS A 229 -22.83 -21.85 -7.50
CA LYS A 229 -24.22 -21.40 -7.64
C LYS A 229 -24.87 -21.90 -8.93
N ALA A 230 -24.14 -21.92 -10.04
CA ALA A 230 -24.62 -22.45 -11.30
C ALA A 230 -24.83 -23.98 -11.21
N GLY A 231 -23.91 -24.71 -10.59
CA GLY A 231 -24.02 -26.14 -10.34
C GLY A 231 -25.23 -26.50 -9.47
N ASP A 232 -25.38 -25.83 -8.32
CA ASP A 232 -26.51 -26.03 -7.40
C ASP A 232 -27.85 -25.79 -8.10
N LYS A 233 -27.93 -24.72 -8.91
CA LYS A 233 -29.14 -24.41 -9.69
C LYS A 233 -29.46 -25.50 -10.71
N LEU A 234 -28.45 -26.05 -11.38
CA LEU A 234 -28.59 -27.12 -12.37
C LEU A 234 -29.16 -28.39 -11.71
N VAL A 235 -28.65 -28.77 -10.54
CA VAL A 235 -29.16 -29.92 -9.77
C VAL A 235 -30.61 -29.70 -9.34
N VAL A 236 -30.93 -28.53 -8.78
CA VAL A 236 -32.31 -28.19 -8.37
C VAL A 236 -33.29 -28.23 -9.54
N GLU A 237 -32.89 -27.75 -10.72
CA GLU A 237 -33.74 -27.80 -11.92
C GLU A 237 -33.92 -29.22 -12.44
N ALA A 238 -32.88 -30.05 -12.36
CA ALA A 238 -32.94 -31.46 -12.73
C ALA A 238 -33.84 -32.27 -11.80
N ASP A 239 -33.78 -32.03 -10.48
CA ASP A 239 -34.66 -32.66 -9.50
C ASP A 239 -36.12 -32.33 -9.75
N LYS A 240 -36.43 -31.05 -10.07
CA LYS A 240 -37.79 -30.66 -10.46
C LYS A 240 -38.28 -31.37 -11.73
N GLN A 241 -37.40 -31.63 -12.69
CA GLN A 241 -37.76 -32.39 -13.90
C GLN A 241 -37.96 -33.88 -13.58
N ALA A 242 -37.10 -34.44 -12.73
CA ALA A 242 -37.20 -35.82 -12.25
C ALA A 242 -38.51 -36.05 -11.48
N ASP A 243 -38.90 -35.15 -10.60
CA ASP A 243 -40.17 -35.22 -9.85
C ASP A 243 -41.38 -35.15 -10.79
N LYS A 244 -41.39 -34.20 -11.74
CA LYS A 244 -42.45 -34.11 -12.74
C LYS A 244 -42.60 -35.40 -13.57
N LEU A 245 -41.48 -36.00 -13.97
CA LEU A 245 -41.49 -37.26 -14.70
C LEU A 245 -42.14 -38.39 -13.89
N LYS A 246 -41.84 -38.47 -12.60
CA LYS A 246 -42.44 -39.45 -11.69
C LYS A 246 -43.93 -39.20 -11.49
N ASP A 247 -44.32 -37.95 -11.26
CA ASP A 247 -45.73 -37.57 -11.11
C ASP A 247 -46.55 -37.90 -12.36
N GLU A 248 -46.01 -37.65 -13.54
CA GLU A 248 -46.66 -38.00 -14.81
C GLU A 248 -46.77 -39.52 -15.02
N ALA A 249 -45.74 -40.27 -14.64
CA ALA A 249 -45.76 -41.72 -14.68
C ALA A 249 -46.80 -42.31 -13.72
N ASP A 250 -46.87 -41.82 -12.47
CA ASP A 250 -47.85 -42.25 -11.47
C ASP A 250 -49.29 -41.93 -11.92
N LYS A 251 -49.53 -40.75 -12.50
CA LYS A 251 -50.84 -40.40 -13.08
C LYS A 251 -51.24 -41.36 -14.20
N LYS A 252 -50.34 -41.65 -15.15
CA LYS A 252 -50.58 -42.59 -16.24
C LYS A 252 -50.78 -44.03 -15.73
N ALA A 253 -50.01 -44.44 -14.73
CA ALA A 253 -50.14 -45.74 -14.07
C ALA A 253 -51.53 -45.89 -13.41
N LYS A 254 -51.98 -44.89 -12.65
CA LYS A 254 -53.32 -44.85 -12.04
C LYS A 254 -54.44 -44.88 -13.08
N GLN A 255 -54.30 -44.13 -14.18
CA GLN A 255 -55.24 -44.15 -15.29
C GLN A 255 -55.34 -45.54 -15.91
N LEU A 256 -54.20 -46.17 -16.21
CA LEU A 256 -54.13 -47.49 -16.83
C LEU A 256 -54.77 -48.58 -15.95
N VAL A 257 -54.53 -48.56 -14.64
CA VAL A 257 -55.20 -49.47 -13.68
C VAL A 257 -56.70 -49.17 -13.58
N GLY A 258 -57.09 -47.89 -13.51
CA GLY A 258 -58.49 -47.49 -13.42
C GLY A 258 -59.32 -47.84 -14.68
N GLU A 259 -58.73 -47.71 -15.87
CA GLU A 259 -59.34 -48.16 -17.12
C GLU A 259 -59.50 -49.68 -17.16
N ALA A 260 -58.48 -50.41 -16.70
CA ALA A 260 -58.54 -51.86 -16.59
C ALA A 260 -59.64 -52.31 -15.60
N ASP A 261 -59.77 -51.63 -14.47
CA ASP A 261 -60.84 -51.89 -13.50
C ASP A 261 -62.24 -51.66 -14.11
N LYS A 262 -62.43 -50.57 -14.86
CA LYS A 262 -63.68 -50.28 -15.57
C LYS A 262 -64.00 -51.34 -16.63
N GLN A 263 -63.02 -51.75 -17.43
CA GLN A 263 -63.20 -52.78 -18.46
C GLN A 263 -63.53 -54.15 -17.84
N ALA A 264 -62.85 -54.53 -16.75
CA ALA A 264 -63.15 -55.76 -16.02
C ALA A 264 -64.56 -55.75 -15.40
N ALA A 265 -65.01 -54.62 -14.85
CA ALA A 265 -66.36 -54.47 -14.32
C ALA A 265 -67.42 -54.59 -15.44
N LYS A 266 -67.15 -54.01 -16.62
CA LYS A 266 -68.03 -54.11 -17.79
C LYS A 266 -68.17 -55.55 -18.28
N LEU A 267 -67.05 -56.29 -18.40
CA LEU A 267 -67.06 -57.71 -18.77
C LEU A 267 -67.93 -58.56 -17.82
N LEU A 268 -67.87 -58.27 -16.52
CA LEU A 268 -68.70 -58.95 -15.51
C LEU A 268 -70.18 -58.58 -15.61
N SER A 269 -70.50 -57.31 -15.90
CA SER A 269 -71.88 -56.83 -16.08
C SER A 269 -72.55 -57.44 -17.33
N ASP A 270 -71.79 -57.64 -18.40
CA ASP A 270 -72.31 -58.12 -19.69
C ASP A 270 -72.56 -59.65 -19.71
N ALA A 271 -72.09 -60.39 -18.69
CA ALA A 271 -72.18 -61.85 -18.61
C ALA A 271 -73.54 -62.36 -18.07
N LYS A 272 -74.33 -63.04 -18.91
CA LYS A 272 -75.73 -63.42 -18.65
C LYS A 272 -75.95 -64.74 -17.89
N ASN A 273 -74.98 -65.67 -17.90
CA ASN A 273 -75.15 -67.01 -17.30
C ASN A 273 -73.94 -67.40 -16.41
N PRO A 274 -74.07 -68.41 -15.51
CA PRO A 274 -73.04 -68.72 -14.52
C PRO A 274 -71.67 -69.04 -15.11
N ILE A 275 -71.65 -69.76 -16.25
CA ILE A 275 -70.41 -70.13 -16.93
C ILE A 275 -69.72 -68.89 -17.54
N THR A 276 -70.48 -68.00 -18.20
CA THR A 276 -69.90 -66.76 -18.76
C THR A 276 -69.42 -65.81 -17.67
N LYS A 277 -70.04 -65.79 -16.49
CA LYS A 277 -69.56 -65.00 -15.34
C LYS A 277 -68.18 -65.46 -14.84
N ILE A 278 -67.94 -66.77 -14.78
CA ILE A 278 -66.62 -67.31 -14.38
C ILE A 278 -65.55 -66.91 -15.40
N ALA A 279 -65.85 -67.07 -16.69
CA ALA A 279 -64.94 -66.67 -17.76
C ALA A 279 -64.65 -65.16 -17.72
N ALA A 280 -65.69 -64.32 -17.60
CA ALA A 280 -65.56 -62.87 -17.49
C ALA A 280 -64.74 -62.45 -16.26
N LYS A 281 -64.94 -63.09 -15.11
CA LYS A 281 -64.16 -62.83 -13.90
C LYS A 281 -62.67 -63.10 -14.12
N LYS A 282 -62.33 -64.27 -14.69
CA LYS A 282 -60.95 -64.67 -14.93
C LYS A 282 -60.25 -63.76 -15.96
N SER A 283 -60.96 -63.37 -17.02
CA SER A 283 -60.46 -62.40 -18.01
C SER A 283 -60.24 -61.02 -17.38
N GLY A 284 -61.17 -60.56 -16.54
CA GLY A 284 -61.04 -59.32 -15.80
C GLY A 284 -59.86 -59.33 -14.83
N GLU A 285 -59.63 -60.43 -14.11
CA GLU A 285 -58.47 -60.61 -13.22
C GLU A 285 -57.14 -60.58 -13.98
N LEU A 286 -57.06 -61.26 -15.14
CA LEU A 286 -55.88 -61.21 -16.00
C LEU A 286 -55.61 -59.80 -16.53
N LEU A 287 -56.66 -59.11 -16.97
CA LEU A 287 -56.56 -57.73 -17.47
C LEU A 287 -56.07 -56.77 -16.37
N LYS A 288 -56.61 -56.86 -15.15
CA LYS A 288 -56.13 -56.11 -13.99
C LYS A 288 -54.68 -56.44 -13.65
N LYS A 289 -54.28 -57.70 -13.73
CA LYS A 289 -52.91 -58.14 -13.43
C LYS A 289 -51.91 -57.57 -14.45
N GLU A 290 -52.22 -57.64 -15.74
CA GLU A 290 -51.34 -57.11 -16.79
C GLU A 290 -51.27 -55.58 -16.74
N ALA A 291 -52.38 -54.92 -16.39
CA ALA A 291 -52.43 -53.49 -16.16
C ALA A 291 -51.54 -53.06 -14.98
N LYS A 292 -51.64 -53.74 -13.83
CA LYS A 292 -50.75 -53.50 -12.67
C LYS A 292 -49.28 -53.69 -13.05
N LYS A 293 -48.94 -54.79 -13.72
CA LYS A 293 -47.57 -55.06 -14.17
C LYS A 293 -47.03 -53.99 -15.12
N SER A 294 -47.87 -53.46 -16.00
CA SER A 294 -47.49 -52.37 -16.91
C SER A 294 -47.32 -51.04 -16.17
N ALA A 295 -48.20 -50.74 -15.22
CA ALA A 295 -48.09 -49.59 -14.32
C ALA A 295 -46.81 -49.64 -13.47
N ASP A 296 -46.48 -50.81 -12.90
CA ASP A 296 -45.25 -51.01 -12.13
C ASP A 296 -44.01 -50.80 -13.01
N LYS A 297 -44.00 -51.36 -14.22
CA LYS A 297 -42.91 -51.13 -15.19
C LYS A 297 -42.74 -49.65 -15.53
N LEU A 298 -43.85 -48.94 -15.77
CA LEU A 298 -43.82 -47.52 -16.09
C LEU A 298 -43.20 -46.70 -14.95
N ASN A 299 -43.60 -46.98 -13.71
CA ASN A 299 -43.05 -46.30 -12.53
C ASN A 299 -41.57 -46.63 -12.31
N VAL A 300 -41.16 -47.89 -12.48
CA VAL A 300 -39.75 -48.30 -12.39
C VAL A 300 -38.89 -47.62 -13.45
N GLU A 301 -39.38 -47.49 -14.68
CA GLU A 301 -38.66 -46.83 -15.76
C GLU A 301 -38.57 -45.31 -15.53
N ALA A 302 -39.65 -44.69 -15.03
CA ALA A 302 -39.65 -43.29 -14.63
C ALA A 302 -38.65 -43.01 -13.49
N ASP A 303 -38.60 -43.88 -12.47
CA ASP A 303 -37.61 -43.80 -11.39
C ASP A 303 -36.16 -43.92 -11.89
N LYS A 304 -35.92 -44.83 -12.84
CA LYS A 304 -34.60 -45.00 -13.46
C LYS A 304 -34.20 -43.74 -14.24
N ASN A 305 -35.11 -43.18 -15.03
CA ASN A 305 -34.86 -41.98 -15.81
C ASN A 305 -34.69 -40.74 -14.91
N ALA A 306 -35.49 -40.61 -13.86
CA ALA A 306 -35.34 -39.58 -12.83
C ALA A 306 -33.94 -39.61 -12.18
N LYS A 307 -33.46 -40.79 -11.77
CA LYS A 307 -32.09 -40.95 -11.25
C LYS A 307 -31.03 -40.59 -12.29
N LYS A 308 -31.25 -40.95 -13.56
CA LYS A 308 -30.32 -40.61 -14.64
C LYS A 308 -30.23 -39.08 -14.84
N ILE A 309 -31.37 -38.38 -14.85
CA ILE A 309 -31.45 -36.92 -14.96
C ILE A 309 -30.66 -36.25 -13.81
N HIS A 310 -30.89 -36.67 -12.57
CA HIS A 310 -30.16 -36.17 -11.41
C HIS A 310 -28.64 -36.42 -11.53
N ASN A 311 -28.22 -37.64 -11.85
CA ASN A 311 -26.80 -37.99 -11.95
C ASN A 311 -26.08 -37.24 -13.08
N GLU A 312 -26.74 -37.03 -14.22
CA GLU A 312 -26.19 -36.24 -15.33
C GLU A 312 -26.04 -34.77 -14.93
N ALA A 313 -27.00 -34.23 -14.17
CA ALA A 313 -26.92 -32.89 -13.62
C ALA A 313 -25.78 -32.74 -12.62
N GLN A 314 -25.65 -33.68 -11.68
CA GLN A 314 -24.54 -33.72 -10.73
C GLN A 314 -23.19 -33.77 -11.43
N THR A 315 -23.05 -34.64 -12.44
CA THR A 315 -21.82 -34.74 -13.25
C THR A 315 -21.48 -33.43 -13.96
N LYS A 316 -22.49 -32.69 -14.44
CA LYS A 316 -22.28 -31.36 -15.06
C LYS A 316 -21.88 -30.31 -14.03
N ALA A 317 -22.51 -30.32 -12.84
CA ALA A 317 -22.15 -29.44 -11.74
C ALA A 317 -20.69 -29.67 -11.29
N ASP A 318 -20.28 -30.93 -11.14
CA ASP A 318 -18.90 -31.28 -10.77
C ASP A 318 -17.90 -30.82 -11.83
N LYS A 319 -18.22 -31.00 -13.13
CA LYS A 319 -17.38 -30.49 -14.23
C LYS A 319 -17.25 -28.97 -14.20
N LEU A 320 -18.33 -28.24 -13.93
CA LEU A 320 -18.28 -26.77 -13.80
C LEU A 320 -17.35 -26.34 -12.66
N ASN A 321 -17.41 -27.01 -11.52
CA ASN A 321 -16.52 -26.73 -10.39
C ASN A 321 -15.06 -27.02 -10.74
N VAL A 322 -14.77 -28.16 -11.39
CA VAL A 322 -13.41 -28.52 -11.84
C VAL A 322 -12.86 -27.50 -12.85
N GLU A 323 -13.69 -27.01 -13.78
CA GLU A 323 -13.27 -25.97 -14.73
C GLU A 323 -13.03 -24.63 -14.04
N ALA A 324 -13.84 -24.28 -13.05
CA ALA A 324 -13.66 -23.08 -12.25
C ALA A 324 -12.37 -23.14 -11.42
N ASP A 325 -12.05 -24.28 -10.82
CA ASP A 325 -10.79 -24.51 -10.12
C ASP A 325 -9.60 -24.35 -11.07
N LYS A 326 -9.62 -25.00 -12.24
CA LYS A 326 -8.54 -24.86 -13.24
C LYS A 326 -8.33 -23.41 -13.71
N LYS A 327 -9.41 -22.65 -13.89
CA LYS A 327 -9.34 -21.22 -14.24
C LYS A 327 -8.78 -20.41 -13.08
N SER A 328 -9.19 -20.72 -11.86
CA SER A 328 -8.73 -20.06 -10.64
C SER A 328 -7.23 -20.27 -10.42
N ASP A 329 -6.75 -21.50 -10.55
CA ASP A 329 -5.34 -21.85 -10.39
C ASP A 329 -4.49 -21.10 -11.42
N LYS A 330 -4.89 -21.12 -12.70
CA LYS A 330 -4.20 -20.36 -13.76
C LYS A 330 -4.18 -18.85 -13.48
N LEU A 331 -5.27 -18.30 -12.97
CA LEU A 331 -5.35 -16.88 -12.66
C LEU A 331 -4.37 -16.52 -11.54
N LEU A 332 -4.36 -17.32 -10.47
CA LEU A 332 -3.46 -17.12 -9.32
C LEU A 332 -1.99 -17.33 -9.70
N ASP A 333 -1.69 -18.34 -10.51
CA ASP A 333 -0.32 -18.59 -11.01
C ASP A 333 0.18 -17.44 -11.88
N ASN A 334 -0.66 -16.95 -12.81
CA ASN A 334 -0.32 -15.79 -13.63
C ASN A 334 -0.06 -14.54 -12.77
N ALA A 335 -0.85 -14.36 -11.71
CA ALA A 335 -0.66 -13.26 -10.78
C ALA A 335 0.68 -13.39 -10.03
N LYS A 336 0.99 -14.58 -9.51
CA LYS A 336 2.27 -14.87 -8.83
C LYS A 336 3.47 -14.66 -9.75
N VAL A 337 3.42 -15.18 -10.99
CA VAL A 337 4.50 -15.00 -11.98
C VAL A 337 4.72 -13.52 -12.29
N LYS A 338 3.65 -12.73 -12.45
CA LYS A 338 3.78 -11.27 -12.65
C LYS A 338 4.37 -10.58 -11.43
N ALA A 339 3.91 -10.94 -10.23
CA ALA A 339 4.43 -10.41 -8.97
C ALA A 339 5.92 -10.73 -8.77
N GLU A 340 6.34 -11.96 -9.03
CA GLU A 340 7.75 -12.38 -8.99
C GLU A 340 8.59 -11.63 -10.02
N LYS A 341 8.08 -11.45 -11.23
CA LYS A 341 8.78 -10.67 -12.26
C LYS A 341 8.97 -9.21 -11.85
N LEU A 342 7.93 -8.58 -11.29
CA LEU A 342 8.03 -7.21 -10.78
C LEU A 342 9.09 -7.09 -9.69
N LYS A 343 9.10 -8.03 -8.73
CA LYS A 343 10.09 -8.07 -7.65
C LYS A 343 11.50 -8.26 -8.22
N SER A 344 11.69 -9.22 -9.14
CA SER A 344 12.99 -9.44 -9.78
C SER A 344 13.47 -8.21 -10.57
N ASP A 345 12.58 -7.53 -11.28
CA ASP A 345 12.92 -6.28 -11.99
C ASP A 345 13.29 -5.16 -10.99
N ALA A 346 12.68 -5.12 -9.81
CA ALA A 346 13.01 -4.17 -8.75
C ALA A 346 14.33 -4.50 -8.06
N ASP A 347 14.59 -5.77 -7.73
CA ASP A 347 15.85 -6.26 -7.19
C ASP A 347 16.99 -5.99 -8.16
N ASN A 348 16.81 -6.29 -9.45
CA ASN A 348 17.78 -5.95 -10.48
C ASN A 348 18.03 -4.43 -10.56
N LYS A 349 17.01 -3.59 -10.39
CA LYS A 349 17.21 -2.14 -10.34
C LYS A 349 17.94 -1.69 -9.08
N ALA A 350 17.66 -2.33 -7.94
CA ALA A 350 18.25 -2.03 -6.64
C ALA A 350 19.70 -2.53 -6.50
N ASP A 351 20.05 -3.67 -7.08
CA ASP A 351 21.44 -4.17 -7.13
C ASP A 351 22.31 -3.33 -8.07
N ASN A 352 21.67 -2.67 -9.04
CA ASN A 352 22.29 -1.69 -9.93
C ASN A 352 22.26 -0.25 -9.38
N LEU A 353 21.99 -0.07 -8.08
CA LEU A 353 22.08 1.20 -7.36
C LEU A 353 23.32 1.20 -6.47
#